data_AF-A0A2E9QJB8-F1
#
_entry.id   AF-A0A2E9QJB8-F1
#
_cell.length_a   1.000
_cell.length_b   1.000
_cell.length_c   1.000
_cell.angle_alpha   90.00
_cell.angle_beta   90.00
_cell.angle_gamma   90.00
#
_symmetry.space_group_name_H-M   'P 1'
#
loop_
_entity.id
_entity.type
_entity.pdbx_description
1 polymer ?
#
loop_
_entity_poly.entity_id
_entity_poly.type
_entity_poly.pdbx_seq_one_letter_code
_entity_poly.pdbx_strand_id
1 'polypeptide(L)'
;METNLNFYPKYNSHQTYLFNKSIELQKSGLGYRKISKWFNENNILSIMEKEFKPNHVSSILKKGKIRYERNTRTFKPKIESIRLIC
;
A
#
# COMPACT_ATOMS: atom_id res chain seq x y z
N MET A 1 0.31 22.54 14.71
CA MET A 1 -0.04 21.50 13.73
C MET A 1 1.18 21.30 12.83
N GLU A 2 2.14 20.48 13.27
CA GLU A 2 3.39 20.26 12.52
C GLU A 2 3.13 19.43 11.27
N THR A 3 3.32 20.05 10.11
CA THR A 3 3.25 19.39 8.80
C THR A 3 4.50 18.54 8.59
N ASN A 4 4.43 17.29 9.01
CA ASN A 4 5.46 16.29 8.72
C ASN A 4 5.63 16.16 7.19
N LEU A 5 6.79 16.62 6.69
CA LEU A 5 7.18 16.66 5.28
C LEU A 5 7.43 15.23 4.75
N ASN A 6 6.36 14.44 4.61
CA ASN A 6 6.38 13.23 3.78
C ASN A 6 5.86 13.64 2.39
N PHE A 7 6.77 13.78 1.43
CA PHE A 7 6.49 14.13 0.03
C PHE A 7 5.48 13.19 -0.66
N TYR A 8 5.19 12.03 -0.05
CA TYR A 8 4.18 11.08 -0.52
C TYR A 8 2.99 11.02 0.44
N PRO A 9 1.74 11.08 -0.06
CA PRO A 9 0.57 10.89 0.78
C PRO A 9 0.67 9.54 1.51
N LYS A 10 0.38 9.57 2.81
CA LYS A 10 0.23 8.35 3.61
C LYS A 10 -0.90 7.54 3.01
N TYR A 11 -0.73 6.21 2.94
CA TYR A 11 -1.78 5.31 2.50
C TYR A 11 -2.98 5.52 3.42
N ASN A 12 -4.18 5.73 2.87
CA ASN A 12 -5.38 5.87 3.69
C ASN A 12 -5.59 4.59 4.51
N SER A 13 -6.25 4.68 5.66
CA SER A 13 -6.61 3.52 6.49
C SER A 13 -7.33 2.45 5.65
N HIS A 14 -8.28 2.87 4.81
CA HIS A 14 -8.99 1.99 3.87
C HIS A 14 -8.06 1.31 2.87
N GLN A 15 -7.12 2.06 2.28
CA GLN A 15 -6.16 1.50 1.33
C GLN A 15 -5.28 0.44 1.98
N THR A 16 -4.84 0.68 3.22
CA THR A 16 -4.02 -0.25 4.00
C THR A 16 -4.79 -1.51 4.32
N TYR A 17 -6.06 -1.38 4.72
CA TYR A 17 -6.95 -2.50 4.93
C TYR A 17 -7.11 -3.37 3.67
N LEU A 18 -7.40 -2.74 2.52
CA LEU A 18 -7.56 -3.45 1.24
C LEU A 18 -6.30 -4.24 0.87
N PHE A 19 -5.12 -3.66 1.05
CA PHE A 19 -3.85 -4.32 0.77
C PHE A 19 -3.59 -5.51 1.70
N ASN A 20 -3.73 -5.31 3.01
CA ASN A 20 -3.50 -6.37 4.00
C ASN A 20 -4.48 -7.53 3.81
N LYS A 21 -5.76 -7.22 3.58
CA LYS A 21 -6.78 -8.25 3.36
C LYS A 21 -6.54 -9.00 2.05
N SER A 22 -6.11 -8.29 0.99
CA SER A 22 -5.74 -8.94 -0.27
C SER A 22 -4.57 -9.91 -0.11
N ILE A 23 -3.58 -9.57 0.72
CA ILE A 23 -2.45 -10.48 1.03
C ILE A 23 -2.93 -11.71 1.80
N GLU A 24 -3.79 -11.53 2.80
CA GLU A 24 -4.34 -12.63 3.61
C GLU A 24 -5.12 -13.62 2.72
N LEU A 25 -5.99 -13.11 1.85
CA LEU A 25 -6.75 -13.93 0.91
C LEU A 25 -5.86 -14.60 -0.15
N GLN A 26 -4.79 -13.93 -0.60
CA GLN A 26 -3.84 -14.56 -1.50
C GLN A 26 -3.06 -15.69 -0.81
N LYS A 27 -2.69 -15.52 0.47
CA LYS A 27 -2.04 -16.55 1.28
C LYS A 27 -2.95 -17.75 1.54
N SER A 28 -4.26 -17.57 1.62
CA SER A 28 -5.23 -18.68 1.71
C SER A 28 -5.45 -19.41 0.37
N GLY A 29 -4.76 -19.01 -0.70
CA GLY A 29 -4.83 -19.65 -2.01
C GLY A 29 -5.88 -19.08 -2.96
N LEU A 30 -6.50 -17.94 -2.63
CA LEU A 30 -7.47 -17.32 -3.52
C LEU A 30 -6.77 -16.56 -4.65
N GLY A 31 -7.18 -16.84 -5.89
CA GLY A 31 -6.78 -16.05 -7.05
C GLY A 31 -7.51 -14.71 -7.14
N TYR A 32 -7.00 -13.79 -7.98
CA TYR A 32 -7.51 -12.42 -8.09
C TYR A 32 -9.01 -12.31 -8.38
N ARG A 33 -9.58 -13.24 -9.17
CA ARG A 33 -11.03 -13.29 -9.46
C ARG A 33 -11.87 -13.56 -8.23
N LYS A 34 -11.43 -14.50 -7.38
CA LYS A 34 -12.15 -14.85 -6.15
C LYS A 34 -12.00 -13.74 -5.10
N ILE A 35 -10.82 -13.11 -5.03
CA ILE A 35 -10.57 -11.96 -4.15
C ILE A 35 -11.48 -10.78 -4.52
N SER A 36 -11.60 -10.42 -5.80
CA SER A 36 -12.51 -9.33 -6.20
C SER A 36 -13.98 -9.65 -5.88
N LYS A 37 -14.39 -10.91 -6.06
CA LYS A 37 -15.74 -11.36 -5.70
C LYS A 37 -15.99 -11.25 -4.20
N TRP A 38 -15.02 -11.69 -3.39
CA TRP A 38 -15.09 -11.58 -1.93
C TRP A 38 -15.25 -10.13 -1.47
N PHE A 39 -14.48 -9.19 -2.05
CA PHE A 39 -14.64 -7.76 -1.72
C PHE A 39 -16.05 -7.24 -2.06
N ASN A 40 -16.57 -7.59 -3.24
CA ASN A 40 -17.92 -7.17 -3.64
C ASN A 40 -19.01 -7.79 -2.75
N GLU A 41 -18.89 -9.08 -2.41
CA GLU A 41 -19.83 -9.79 -1.52
C GLU A 41 -19.85 -9.20 -0.10
N ASN A 42 -18.72 -8.67 0.36
CA ASN A 42 -18.62 -7.99 1.66
C ASN A 42 -19.02 -6.49 1.59
N ASN A 43 -19.58 -6.02 0.47
CA ASN A 43 -19.92 -4.62 0.22
C ASN A 43 -18.73 -3.65 0.37
N ILE A 44 -17.52 -4.14 0.11
CA ILE A 44 -16.30 -3.33 0.20
C ILE A 44 -16.05 -2.71 -1.17
N LEU A 45 -16.15 -1.39 -1.24
CA LEU A 45 -15.92 -0.64 -2.47
C LEU A 45 -14.46 -0.19 -2.61
N SER A 46 -14.07 0.08 -3.86
CA SER A 46 -12.82 0.77 -4.17
C SER A 46 -12.81 2.17 -3.55
N ILE A 47 -11.63 2.81 -3.53
CA ILE A 47 -11.47 4.21 -3.11
C ILE A 47 -12.40 5.15 -3.90
N MET A 48 -12.73 4.81 -5.15
CA MET A 48 -13.66 5.57 -5.99
C MET A 48 -15.10 5.06 -5.91
N GLU A 49 -15.45 4.30 -4.86
CA GLU A 49 -16.80 3.74 -4.63
C GLU A 49 -17.30 2.83 -5.76
N LYS A 50 -16.37 2.23 -6.52
CA LYS A 50 -16.65 1.30 -7.61
C LYS A 50 -16.46 -0.15 -7.16
N GLU A 51 -17.20 -1.05 -7.79
CA GLU A 51 -17.01 -2.49 -7.64
C GLU A 51 -15.58 -2.93 -7.99
N PHE A 52 -15.13 -3.97 -7.30
CA PHE A 52 -13.84 -4.58 -7.55
C PHE A 52 -13.87 -5.42 -8.82
N LYS A 53 -12.93 -5.09 -9.71
CA LYS A 53 -12.51 -5.95 -10.82
C LYS A 53 -11.23 -6.69 -10.42
N PRO A 54 -10.94 -7.86 -11.00
CA PRO A 54 -9.68 -8.57 -10.76
C PRO A 54 -8.44 -7.69 -11.00
N ASN A 55 -8.51 -6.77 -11.97
CA ASN A 55 -7.45 -5.82 -12.29
C ASN A 55 -7.18 -4.80 -11.17
N HIS A 56 -8.20 -4.48 -10.36
CA HIS A 56 -8.03 -3.61 -9.20
C HIS A 56 -7.21 -4.32 -8.13
N VAL A 57 -7.49 -5.61 -7.86
CA VAL A 57 -6.76 -6.42 -6.89
C VAL A 57 -5.28 -6.53 -7.25
N SER A 58 -4.98 -6.83 -8.52
CA SER A 58 -3.58 -6.92 -8.97
C SER A 58 -2.83 -5.59 -8.83
N SER A 59 -3.52 -4.47 -9.12
CA SER A 59 -2.97 -3.12 -8.96
C SER A 59 -2.69 -2.78 -7.50
N ILE A 60 -3.59 -3.14 -6.59
CA ILE A 60 -3.43 -2.93 -5.14
C ILE A 60 -2.22 -3.69 -4.63
N LEU A 61 -2.13 -4.98 -4.94
CA LEU A 61 -1.01 -5.83 -4.51
C LEU A 61 0.33 -5.33 -5.04
N LYS A 62 0.41 -4.98 -6.33
CA LYS A 62 1.63 -4.46 -6.95
C LYS A 62 2.07 -3.14 -6.32
N LYS A 63 1.16 -2.17 -6.18
CA LYS A 63 1.47 -0.85 -5.63
C LYS A 63 1.80 -0.91 -4.14
N GLY A 64 1.07 -1.74 -3.39
CA GLY A 64 1.33 -1.96 -1.97
C GLY A 64 2.69 -2.62 -1.72
N LYS A 65 3.08 -3.60 -2.55
CA LYS A 65 4.41 -4.24 -2.47
C LYS A 65 5.55 -3.22 -2.69
N ILE A 66 5.48 -2.44 -3.76
CA ILE A 66 6.49 -1.41 -4.06
C ILE A 66 6.59 -0.40 -2.90
N ARG A 67 5.45 -0.02 -2.30
CA ARG A 67 5.44 0.88 -1.14
C ARG A 67 6.07 0.24 0.08
N TYR A 68 5.72 -1.02 0.37
CA TYR A 68 6.31 -1.76 1.47
C TYR A 68 7.83 -1.81 1.34
N GLU A 69 8.35 -2.17 0.16
CA GLU A 69 9.78 -2.20 -0.16
C GLU A 69 10.45 -0.82 0.05
N ARG A 70 9.80 0.28 -0.38
CA ARG A 70 10.31 1.64 -0.16
C ARG A 70 10.38 2.00 1.33
N ASN A 71 9.36 1.61 2.10
CA ASN A 71 9.29 1.91 3.53
C ASN A 71 10.28 1.07 4.35
N THR A 72 10.53 -0.18 3.95
CA THR A 72 11.48 -1.07 4.63
C THR A 72 12.92 -0.85 4.19
N ARG A 73 13.16 -0.06 3.13
CA ARG A 73 14.51 0.19 2.62
C ARG A 73 15.31 1.02 3.62
N THR A 74 16.33 0.40 4.19
CA THR A 74 17.33 1.08 5.00
C THR A 74 18.37 1.72 4.10
N PHE A 75 18.63 3.01 4.30
CA PHE A 75 19.75 3.71 3.68
C PHE A 75 20.88 3.76 4.69
N LYS A 76 22.09 3.38 4.30
CA LYS A 76 23.29 3.68 5.08
C LYS A 76 23.65 5.15 4.80
N PRO A 77 23.43 6.08 5.73
CA PRO A 77 23.81 7.47 5.49
C PRO A 77 25.34 7.52 5.37
N LYS A 78 25.84 8.05 4.26
CA LYS A 78 27.25 8.38 4.11
C LYS A 78 27.37 9.89 4.23
N ILE A 79 28.01 10.34 5.30
CA ILE A 79 28.25 11.76 5.54
C ILE A 79 29.68 12.04 5.07
N GLU A 80 29.83 12.75 3.97
CA GLU A 80 31.14 13.00 3.35
C GLU A 80 31.77 14.31 3.80
N SER A 81 30.98 15.28 4.26
CA SER A 81 31.47 16.60 4.65
C SER A 81 30.54 17.25 5.67
N ILE A 82 30.99 17.33 6.92
CA ILE A 82 30.36 18.14 7.96
C ILE A 82 31.19 19.41 8.09
N ARG A 83 30.65 20.56 7.69
CA ARG A 83 31.26 21.85 7.97
C ARG A 83 30.59 22.43 9.21
N LEU A 84 31.28 22.39 10.34
CA LEU A 84 30.89 23.14 11.53
C LEU A 84 31.28 24.60 11.30
N ILE A 85 30.30 25.49 11.27
CA ILE A 85 30.53 26.93 11.32
C ILE A 85 30.41 27.30 12.80
N CYS A 86 31.52 27.69 13.40
CA CYS A 86 31.58 28.30 14.73
C CYS A 86 31.50 29.82 14.59
#